data_AF-A0A2G5LBJ5-F1
#
_entry.id   AF-A0A2G5LBJ5-F1
#
_cell.length_a   1.000
_cell.length_b   1.000
_cell.length_c   1.000
_cell.angle_alpha   90.00
_cell.angle_beta   90.00
_cell.angle_gamma   90.00
#
_symmetry.space_group_name_H-M   'P 1'
#
loop_
_entity.id
_entity.type
_entity.pdbx_description
1 polymer ?
#
loop_
_entity_poly.entity_id
_entity_poly.type
_entity_poly.pdbx_seq_one_letter_code
_entity_poly.pdbx_strand_id
1 'polypeptide(L)'
;MATLRYRATAKVLCDECQSQKDQKRRFDTKCTNCKWLRYENVNNLLTFRDFLNRQFPNWVFFNVFKYIKGKDGERLASYQKGKNEPTSKEV
;
A
#
# COMPACT_ATOMS: atom_id res chain seq x y z
N MET A 1 -23.76 -9.33 8.77
CA MET A 1 -23.09 -8.04 8.50
C MET A 1 -22.17 -8.26 7.30
N ALA A 2 -22.33 -7.48 6.22
CA ALA A 2 -21.42 -7.58 5.08
C ALA A 2 -20.03 -7.10 5.55
N THR A 3 -19.03 -7.97 5.47
CA THR A 3 -17.64 -7.56 5.73
C THR A 3 -17.24 -6.57 4.64
N LEU A 4 -16.86 -5.36 5.03
CA LEU A 4 -16.27 -4.38 4.11
C LEU A 4 -15.01 -5.02 3.52
N ARG A 5 -14.98 -5.13 2.20
CA ARG A 5 -13.83 -5.62 1.44
C ARG A 5 -13.29 -4.46 0.63
N TYR A 6 -11.99 -4.29 0.71
CA TYR A 6 -11.25 -3.34 -0.11
C TYR A 6 -10.25 -4.08 -0.99
N ARG A 7 -9.95 -3.47 -2.12
CA ARG A 7 -8.73 -3.78 -2.85
C ARG A 7 -7.64 -2.83 -2.39
N ALA A 8 -6.44 -3.34 -2.14
CA ALA A 8 -5.27 -2.51 -1.87
C ALA A 8 -4.17 -2.74 -2.92
N THR A 9 -3.55 -1.65 -3.38
CA THR A 9 -2.37 -1.69 -4.24
C THR A 9 -1.23 -1.00 -3.51
N ALA A 10 -0.22 -1.76 -3.09
CA ALA A 10 0.94 -1.29 -2.36
C ALA A 10 2.17 -1.20 -3.27
N LYS A 11 2.97 -0.14 -3.11
CA LYS A 11 4.26 0.00 -3.76
C LYS A 11 5.39 -0.35 -2.78
N VAL A 12 6.25 -1.26 -3.19
CA VAL A 12 7.45 -1.72 -2.47
C VAL A 12 8.68 -1.35 -3.28
N LEU A 13 9.65 -0.68 -2.64
CA LEU A 13 10.88 -0.24 -3.33
C LEU A 13 11.84 -1.40 -3.58
N CYS A 14 12.60 -1.33 -4.68
CA CYS A 14 13.82 -2.13 -4.80
C CYS A 14 14.92 -1.55 -3.90
N ASP A 15 16.00 -2.31 -3.71
CA ASP A 15 17.11 -1.91 -2.82
C ASP A 15 17.74 -0.57 -3.23
N GLU A 16 17.84 -0.31 -4.54
CA GLU A 16 18.38 0.96 -5.06
C GLU A 16 17.48 2.15 -4.67
N CYS A 17 16.17 2.05 -4.94
CA CYS A 17 15.22 3.10 -4.57
C CYS A 17 15.12 3.28 -3.05
N GLN A 18 15.23 2.19 -2.29
CA GLN A 18 15.25 2.21 -0.84
C GLN A 18 16.50 2.95 -0.34
N SER A 19 17.68 2.65 -0.88
CA SER A 19 18.92 3.35 -0.55
C SER A 19 18.83 4.85 -0.87
N GLN A 20 18.23 5.23 -2.02
CA GLN A 20 18.02 6.63 -2.35
C GLN A 20 17.10 7.33 -1.34
N LYS A 21 16.00 6.68 -0.94
CA LYS A 21 15.09 7.17 0.10
C LYS A 21 15.81 7.35 1.45
N ASP A 22 16.63 6.40 1.85
CA ASP A 22 17.36 6.43 3.13
C ASP A 22 18.40 7.57 3.16
N GLN A 23 19.01 7.86 2.01
CA GLN A 23 19.88 9.03 1.81
C GLN A 23 19.10 10.36 1.65
N LYS A 24 17.78 10.36 1.85
CA LYS A 24 16.89 11.52 1.64
C LYS A 24 16.94 12.10 0.21
N ARG A 25 17.31 11.28 -0.77
CA ARG A 25 17.31 11.63 -2.20
C ARG A 25 15.96 11.28 -2.83
N ARG A 26 15.64 11.93 -3.95
CA ARG A 26 14.48 11.55 -4.75
C ARG A 26 14.75 10.19 -5.39
N PHE A 27 13.84 9.24 -5.19
CA PHE A 27 13.82 7.98 -5.91
C PHE A 27 12.82 8.03 -7.07
N ASP A 28 13.06 7.21 -8.09
CA ASP A 28 12.16 7.15 -9.23
C ASP A 28 10.82 6.49 -8.84
N THR A 29 9.76 7.27 -8.97
CA THR A 29 8.39 6.80 -8.68
C THR A 29 7.87 5.83 -9.74
N LYS A 30 8.52 5.74 -10.91
CA LYS A 30 8.18 4.82 -12.02
C LYS A 30 9.20 3.70 -12.21
N CYS A 31 10.13 3.54 -11.27
CA CYS A 31 11.14 2.49 -11.32
C CYS A 31 10.49 1.11 -11.57
N THR A 32 10.92 0.45 -12.64
CA THR A 32 10.41 -0.87 -13.08
C THR A 32 10.83 -2.00 -12.15
N ASN A 33 11.94 -1.83 -11.43
CA ASN A 33 12.42 -2.80 -10.43
C ASN A 33 11.62 -2.74 -9.12
N CYS A 34 10.86 -1.66 -8.87
CA CYS A 34 9.96 -1.60 -7.73
C CYS A 34 8.77 -2.54 -7.95
N LYS A 35 8.32 -3.18 -6.87
CA LYS A 35 7.19 -4.11 -6.93
C LYS A 35 5.89 -3.39 -6.61
N TRP A 36 4.87 -3.68 -7.41
CA TRP A 36 3.49 -3.28 -7.15
C TRP A 36 2.70 -4.51 -6.73
N LEU A 37 2.28 -4.54 -5.47
CA LEU A 37 1.55 -5.65 -4.88
C LEU A 37 0.06 -5.30 -4.84
N ARG A 38 -0.78 -6.17 -5.40
CA ARG A 38 -2.23 -6.00 -5.43
C ARG A 38 -2.89 -7.07 -4.56
N TYR A 39 -3.76 -6.64 -3.66
CA TYR A 39 -4.51 -7.47 -2.74
C TYR A 39 -6.00 -7.21 -2.90
N GLU A 40 -6.76 -8.27 -3.20
CA GLU A 40 -8.17 -8.16 -3.57
C GLU A 40 -9.12 -8.16 -2.36
N ASN A 41 -8.70 -8.70 -1.21
CA ASN A 41 -9.57 -8.91 -0.04
C ASN A 41 -8.94 -8.34 1.23
N VAL A 42 -8.79 -7.01 1.29
CA VAL A 42 -8.36 -6.32 2.50
C VAL A 42 -9.59 -5.93 3.30
N ASN A 43 -9.76 -6.52 4.48
CA ASN A 43 -10.92 -6.29 5.34
C ASN A 43 -10.61 -5.40 6.56
N ASN A 44 -9.33 -5.20 6.86
CA ASN A 44 -8.89 -4.39 7.99
C ASN A 44 -7.54 -3.74 7.66
N LEU A 45 -7.54 -2.41 7.58
CA LEU A 45 -6.39 -1.60 7.18
C LEU A 45 -5.26 -1.66 8.21
N LEU A 46 -5.55 -1.79 9.50
CA LEU A 46 -4.53 -1.90 10.54
C LEU A 46 -3.76 -3.21 10.40
N THR A 47 -4.47 -4.33 10.28
CA THR A 47 -3.83 -5.64 10.07
C THR A 47 -3.08 -5.69 8.76
N PHE A 48 -3.57 -5.00 7.72
CA PHE A 48 -2.89 -4.93 6.44
C PHE A 48 -1.60 -4.09 6.51
N ARG A 49 -1.64 -2.94 7.18
CA ARG A 49 -0.45 -2.13 7.49
C ARG A 49 0.59 -2.94 8.26
N ASP A 50 0.18 -3.67 9.29
CA ASP A 50 1.08 -4.48 10.11
C ASP A 50 1.69 -5.64 9.29
N PHE A 51 0.89 -6.27 8.42
CA PHE A 51 1.39 -7.24 7.45
C PHE A 51 2.44 -6.63 6.51
N LEU A 52 2.17 -5.46 5.93
CA LEU A 52 3.13 -4.76 5.07
C LEU A 52 4.40 -4.40 5.82
N ASN A 53 4.30 -3.92 7.07
CA ASN A 53 5.45 -3.62 7.91
C ASN A 53 6.33 -4.85 8.19
N ARG A 54 5.72 -6.03 8.36
CA ARG A 54 6.44 -7.28 8.62
C ARG A 54 7.05 -7.91 7.37
N GLN A 55 6.30 -7.97 6.26
CA GLN A 55 6.72 -8.69 5.06
C GLN A 55 7.51 -7.82 4.08
N PHE A 56 7.22 -6.52 4.04
CA PHE A 56 7.77 -5.59 3.06
C PHE A 56 8.21 -4.29 3.73
N PRO A 57 9.22 -4.31 4.62
CA PRO A 57 9.60 -3.11 5.40
C PRO A 57 9.95 -1.89 4.55
N ASN A 58 10.31 -2.08 3.28
CA ASN A 58 10.58 -1.09 2.23
C ASN A 58 9.33 -0.63 1.45
N TRP A 59 8.11 -0.92 1.91
CA TRP A 59 6.90 -0.33 1.34
C TRP A 59 6.85 1.19 1.57
N VAL A 60 6.29 1.94 0.60
CA VAL A 60 6.25 3.41 0.64
C VAL A 60 4.85 3.99 0.73
N PHE A 61 3.93 3.44 -0.03
CA PHE A 61 2.53 3.83 -0.01
C PHE A 61 1.67 2.68 -0.47
N PHE A 62 0.40 2.70 -0.06
CA PHE A 62 -0.62 1.86 -0.66
C PHE A 62 -1.91 2.65 -0.86
N ASN A 63 -2.60 2.33 -1.95
CA ASN A 63 -3.89 2.89 -2.28
C ASN A 63 -4.97 1.87 -1.98
N VAL A 64 -6.08 2.33 -1.42
CA VAL A 64 -7.25 1.51 -1.11
C VAL A 64 -8.37 1.87 -2.06
N PHE A 65 -9.00 0.86 -2.63
CA PHE A 65 -10.08 0.96 -3.60
C PHE A 65 -11.29 0.17 -3.13
N LYS A 66 -12.48 0.61 -3.53
CA LYS A 66 -13.72 -0.12 -3.31
C LYS A 66 -13.61 -1.49 -3.99
N TYR A 67 -13.86 -2.56 -3.25
CA TYR A 67 -13.89 -3.89 -3.86
C TYR A 67 -15.11 -4.03 -4.76
N ILE A 68 -14.88 -4.20 -6.05
CA ILE A 68 -15.90 -4.58 -7.04
C ILE A 68 -15.33 -5.76 -7.81
N LYS A 69 -16.03 -6.90 -7.75
CA LYS A 69 -15.59 -8.12 -8.43
C LYS A 69 -15.42 -7.84 -9.94
N GLY A 70 -14.22 -8.06 -10.46
CA GLY A 70 -13.91 -7.87 -11.88
C GLY A 70 -13.72 -6.42 -12.35
N LYS A 71 -13.76 -5.42 -11.46
CA LYS A 71 -13.49 -4.00 -11.80
C LYS A 71 -12.47 -3.41 -10.86
N ASP A 72 -11.73 -2.37 -11.25
CA ASP A 72 -10.72 -1.71 -10.41
C ASP A 72 -11.31 -1.00 -9.17
N GLY A 73 -12.57 -0.60 -9.24
CA GLY A 73 -13.23 0.16 -8.18
C GLY A 73 -12.71 1.60 -8.07
N GLU A 74 -13.45 2.41 -7.32
CA GLU A 74 -13.03 3.80 -7.06
C GLU A 74 -11.98 3.82 -5.95
N ARG A 75 -10.99 4.72 -6.08
CA ARG A 75 -9.99 4.94 -5.04
C ARG A 75 -10.65 5.63 -3.84
N LEU A 76 -10.63 4.97 -2.69
CA LEU A 76 -11.18 5.49 -1.44
C LEU A 76 -10.14 6.29 -0.65
N ALA A 77 -8.91 5.78 -0.56
CA ALA A 77 -7.84 6.44 0.20
C ALA A 77 -6.44 6.09 -0.30
N SER A 78 -5.45 6.87 0.15
CA SER A 78 -4.03 6.65 -0.09
C SER A 78 -3.26 6.86 1.21
N TYR A 79 -2.50 5.84 1.63
CA TYR A 79 -1.73 5.84 2.87
C TYR A 79 -0.25 5.75 2.54
N GLN A 80 0.57 6.56 3.20
CA GLN A 80 2.01 6.61 3.05
C GLN A 80 2.69 6.25 4.37
N LYS A 81 3.71 5.40 4.26
CA LYS A 81 4.50 4.95 5.42
C LYS A 81 5.17 6.14 6.12
N GLY A 82 5.00 6.23 7.43
CA GLY A 82 5.55 7.28 8.30
C GLY A 82 4.91 8.65 8.15
N LYS A 83 3.79 8.79 7.43
CA LYS A 83 3.10 10.09 7.26
C LYS A 83 1.63 10.00 7.62
N ASN A 84 0.84 9.35 6.78
CA ASN A 84 -0.59 9.18 6.95
C ASN A 84 -0.92 7.69 6.91
N GLU A 85 -0.32 6.91 7.81
CA GLU A 85 -0.67 5.49 7.95
C GLU A 85 -2.10 5.35 8.50
N PRO A 86 -2.82 4.25 8.18
CA PRO A 86 -4.16 4.06 8.70
C PRO A 86 -4.13 3.96 10.23
N THR A 87 -5.05 4.68 10.86
CA THR A 87 -5.30 4.64 12.32
C THR A 87 -6.61 3.94 12.68
N SER A 88 -7.42 3.62 11.67
CA SER A 88 -8.70 2.92 11.78
C SER A 88 -8.70 1.64 10.95
N LYS A 89 -9.61 0.71 11.28
CA LYS A 89 -9.76 -0.57 10.54
C LYS A 89 -10.33 -0.37 9.13
N GLU A 90 -11.04 0.73 8.93
CA GLU A 90 -11.79 1.08 7.73
C GLU A 90 -11.29 2.42 7.18
N VAL A 91 -11.61 2.69 5.91
CA VAL A 91 -11.30 3.96 5.22
C VAL A 91 -12.16 5.09 5.77
#